data_AF-U2R5L9-F1
#
_entry.id   AF-U2R5L9-F1
#
_cell.length_a   1.000
_cell.length_b   1.000
_cell.length_c   1.000
_cell.angle_alpha   90.00
_cell.angle_beta   90.00
_cell.angle_gamma   90.00
#
_symmetry.space_group_name_H-M   'P 1'
#
loop_
_entity.id
_entity.type
_entity.pdbx_description
1 polymer ?
#
loop_
_entity_poly.entity_id
_entity_poly.type
_entity_poly.pdbx_seq_one_letter_code
_entity_poly.pdbx_strand_id
1 'polypeptide(L)' 'SGIGSVSPEEFGAELPAIAEAVSRGEFDIDVRAVPLSDVAAVWRDDPGATERVVFVP' A
#
# COMPACT_ATOMS: atom_id res chain seq x y z
N SER A 1 -8.80 -16.71 6.74
CA SER A 1 -8.46 -16.69 5.31
C SER A 1 -7.13 -16.00 5.16
N GLY A 2 -6.06 -16.77 4.98
CA GLY A 2 -4.68 -16.27 5.04
C GLY A 2 -4.12 -15.92 3.66
N ILE A 3 -2.95 -15.29 3.65
CA ILE A 3 -2.07 -15.16 2.47
C ILE A 3 -1.86 -16.59 1.93
N GLY A 4 -2.47 -16.91 0.78
CA GLY A 4 -2.54 -18.26 0.21
C GLY A 4 -3.95 -18.76 -0.14
N SER A 5 -5.02 -18.04 0.22
CA SER A 5 -6.39 -18.38 -0.15
C SER A 5 -6.84 -17.88 -1.53
N VAL A 6 -5.95 -17.22 -2.27
CA VAL A 6 -6.19 -16.72 -3.63
C VAL A 6 -5.04 -17.23 -4.49
N SER A 7 -5.36 -17.81 -5.65
CA SER A 7 -4.31 -18.25 -6.57
C SER A 7 -3.56 -17.04 -7.16
N PRO A 8 -2.28 -17.17 -7.52
CA PRO A 8 -1.55 -16.10 -8.21
C PRO A 8 -2.22 -15.66 -9.51
N GLU A 9 -2.89 -16.58 -10.21
CA GLU A 9 -3.61 -16.33 -11.46
C GLU A 9 -4.85 -15.46 -11.23
N GLU A 10 -5.66 -15.81 -10.22
CA GLU A 10 -6.81 -15.00 -9.80
C GLU A 10 -6.37 -13.61 -9.32
N PHE A 11 -5.29 -13.53 -8.54
CA PHE A 11 -4.74 -12.25 -8.12
C PHE A 11 -4.27 -11.40 -9.32
N GLY A 12 -3.57 -12.02 -10.28
CA GLY A 12 -3.10 -11.36 -11.49
C GLY A 12 -4.23 -10.85 -12.38
N ALA A 13 -5.37 -11.55 -12.42
CA ALA A 13 -6.53 -11.17 -13.22
C ALA A 13 -7.18 -9.85 -12.75
N GLU A 14 -7.05 -9.50 -11.46
CA GLU A 14 -7.61 -8.27 -10.88
C GLU A 14 -6.72 -7.03 -11.07
N LEU A 15 -5.40 -7.22 -11.29
CA LEU A 15 -4.44 -6.12 -11.39
C LEU A 15 -4.77 -5.06 -12.46
N PRO A 16 -5.25 -5.42 -13.67
CA PRO A 16 -5.61 -4.42 -14.68
C PRO A 16 -6.72 -3.46 -14.23
N ALA A 17 -7.75 -3.98 -13.56
CA ALA A 17 -8.86 -3.16 -13.06
C ALA A 17 -8.39 -2.19 -11.96
N ILE A 18 -7.50 -2.67 -11.07
CA ILE A 18 -6.88 -1.82 -10.04
C ILE A 18 -6.04 -0.71 -10.68
N ALA A 19 -5.21 -1.05 -11.67
CA ALA A 19 -4.37 -0.07 -12.36
C ALA A 19 -5.20 1.01 -13.06
N GLU A 20 -6.34 0.63 -13.65
CA GLU A 20 -7.26 1.57 -14.28
C GLU A 20 -7.90 2.52 -13.25
N ALA A 21 -8.40 2.00 -12.14
CA ALA A 21 -8.98 2.81 -11.06
C ALA A 21 -7.95 3.80 -10.46
N VAL A 22 -6.71 3.36 -10.25
CA VAL A 22 -5.61 4.23 -9.82
C VAL A 22 -5.35 5.34 -10.85
N SER A 23 -5.27 4.98 -12.14
CA SER A 23 -4.99 5.94 -13.21
C SER A 23 -6.08 6.99 -13.39
N ARG A 24 -7.32 6.65 -13.06
CA ARG A 24 -8.45 7.58 -13.04
C ARG A 24 -8.52 8.45 -11.78
N GLY A 25 -7.68 8.21 -10.79
CA GLY A 25 -7.69 8.92 -9.52
C GLY A 25 -8.91 8.58 -8.66
N GLU A 26 -9.41 7.33 -8.74
CA GLU A 26 -10.59 6.89 -7.96
C GLU A 26 -10.30 6.77 -6.44
N PHE A 27 -9.02 6.87 -6.04
CA PHE A 27 -8.59 6.78 -4.65
C PHE A 27 -7.98 8.10 -4.19
N ASP A 28 -8.53 8.63 -3.08
CA ASP A 28 -7.88 9.66 -2.27
C ASP A 28 -7.18 8.97 -1.09
N ILE A 29 -5.85 9.03 -1.06
CA ILE A 29 -5.03 8.36 -0.07
C ILE A 29 -4.18 9.42 0.62
N ASP A 30 -4.34 9.52 1.94
CA ASP A 30 -3.49 10.35 2.77
C ASP A 30 -2.10 9.68 2.89
N VAL A 31 -1.11 10.19 2.14
CA VAL A 31 0.21 9.59 2.02
C VAL A 31 1.26 10.42 2.73
N ARG A 32 2.07 9.75 3.54
CA ARG A 32 3.28 10.31 4.16
C ARG A 32 4.52 9.64 3.56
N ALA A 33 5.28 10.40 2.76
CA ALA A 33 6.57 9.94 2.24
C ALA A 33 7.67 10.07 3.32
N VAL A 34 8.47 9.02 3.51
CA VAL A 34 9.51 8.95 4.53
C VAL A 34 10.80 8.37 3.92
N PRO A 35 12.00 8.90 4.24
CA PRO A 35 13.25 8.26 3.84
C PRO A 35 13.36 6.83 4.38
N LEU A 36 13.87 5.90 3.57
CA LEU A 36 14.07 4.52 4.00
C LEU A 36 15.00 4.42 5.22
N SER A 37 15.92 5.38 5.40
CA SER A 37 16.78 5.48 6.59
C SER A 37 16.02 5.54 7.91
N ASP A 38 14.78 6.03 7.88
CA ASP A 38 13.99 6.32 9.07
C ASP A 38 12.98 5.21 9.39
N VAL A 39 12.99 4.10 8.63
CA VAL A 39 12.03 2.98 8.76
C VAL A 39 11.93 2.46 10.19
N ALA A 40 13.07 2.34 10.89
CA ALA A 40 13.08 1.81 12.24
C ALA A 40 12.35 2.73 13.22
N ALA A 41 12.42 4.05 13.02
CA ALA A 41 11.71 5.02 13.85
C ALA A 41 10.20 4.97 13.56
N VAL A 42 9.83 5.06 12.28
CA VAL A 42 8.42 5.06 11.87
C VAL A 42 7.70 3.76 12.19
N TRP A 43 8.39 2.61 12.16
CA TRP A 43 7.81 1.33 12.56
C TRP A 43 7.42 1.28 14.06
N ARG A 44 8.00 2.14 14.89
CA ARG A 44 7.68 2.24 16.33
C ARG A 44 6.65 3.33 16.64
N ASP A 45 6.23 4.11 15.66
CA ASP A 45 5.21 5.15 15.83
C ASP A 45 3.81 4.54 16.05
N ASP A 46 2.83 5.39 16.36
CA ASP A 46 1.48 5.00 16.75
C ASP A 46 0.78 4.12 15.68
N PRO A 47 0.36 2.88 16.04
CA PRO A 47 -0.39 1.99 15.15
C PRO A 47 -1.79 2.53 14.78
N GLY A 48 -2.25 3.63 15.40
CA GLY A 48 -3.50 4.32 15.09
C GLY A 48 -3.41 5.40 14.01
N ALA A 49 -2.22 5.65 13.43
CA ALA A 49 -2.08 6.60 12.34
C ALA A 49 -2.90 6.17 11.11
N THR A 50 -3.72 7.07 10.58
CA THR A 50 -4.57 6.83 9.40
C THR A 50 -3.83 7.03 8.08
N GLU A 51 -2.65 7.67 8.13
CA GLU A 51 -1.81 7.93 6.97
C GLU A 51 -1.16 6.65 6.44
N ARG A 52 -1.04 6.57 5.11
CA ARG A 52 -0.25 5.57 4.44
C ARG A 52 1.21 6.02 4.35
N VAL A 53 2.07 5.38 5.12
CA VAL A 53 3.53 5.60 5.02
C VAL A 53 4.09 4.96 3.76
N VAL A 54 4.83 5.74 2.97
CA VAL A 54 5.59 5.26 1.79
C VAL A 54 7.07 5.55 2.01
N PHE A 55 7.87 4.50 2.09
CA PHE A 55 9.33 4.65 2.17
C PHE A 55 9.91 4.94 0.80
N VAL A 56 10.63 6.05 0.70
CA VAL A 56 11.35 6.45 -0.52
C VAL A 56 12.85 6.18 -0.34
N PRO A 57 13.58 5.84 -1.42
CA PRO A 57 15.01 5.56 -1.35
C PRO A 57 15.84 6.69 -0.70
#